data_AF-A0A535NHX8-F1
#
_entry.id   AF-A0A535NHX8-F1
#
_cell.length_a   1.000
_cell.length_b   1.000
_cell.length_c   1.000
_cell.angle_alpha   90.00
_cell.angle_beta   90.00
_cell.angle_gamma   90.00
#
_symmetry.space_group_name_H-M   'P 1'
#
loop_
_entity.id
_entity.type
_entity.pdbx_description
1 polymer ?
#
loop_
_entity_poly.entity_id
_entity_poly.type
_entity_poly.pdbx_seq_one_letter_code
_entity_poly.pdbx_strand_id
1 'polypeptide(L)' 'MSAYTLLQLGEVVVFAAVLLYGVLGRHPSIAVLGGGFLIGKAVLNILAPEGGSVTRRSIIGYTLGGIFVLFGVAAVHLLT' A
#
# COMPACT_ATOMS: atom_id res chain seq x y z
N MET A 1 22.22 5.78 -5.44
CA MET A 1 20.92 5.69 -4.73
C MET A 1 21.16 5.08 -3.37
N SER A 2 20.43 5.49 -2.32
CA SER A 2 20.62 4.87 -1.00
C SER A 2 20.04 3.45 -0.99
N ALA A 3 20.57 2.57 -0.13
CA ALA A 3 20.02 1.23 0.07
C ALA A 3 18.54 1.26 0.46
N TYR A 4 18.13 2.28 1.21
CA TYR A 4 16.73 2.51 1.57
C TYR A 4 15.86 2.79 0.34
N THR A 5 16.32 3.61 -0.61
CA THR A 5 15.58 3.86 -1.85
C THR A 5 15.39 2.57 -2.67
N LEU A 6 16.41 1.71 -2.74
CA LEU A 6 16.29 0.41 -3.43
C LEU A 6 15.27 -0.50 -2.76
N LEU A 7 15.26 -0.55 -1.42
CA LEU A 7 14.24 -1.28 -0.67
C LEU A 7 12.84 -0.75 -0.98
N GLN A 8 12.65 0.57 -0.98
CA GLN A 8 11.35 1.16 -1.28
C GLN A 8 10.84 0.81 -2.69
N LEU A 9 11.74 0.79 -3.69
CA LEU A 9 11.39 0.37 -5.04
C LEU A 9 11.02 -1.12 -5.09
N GLY A 10 11.78 -1.97 -4.40
CA GLY A 10 11.46 -3.39 -4.26
C GLY A 10 10.07 -3.61 -3.64
N GLU A 11 9.75 -2.91 -2.56
CA GLU A 11 8.44 -2.95 -1.93
C GLU A 11 7.32 -2.53 -2.89
N VAL A 12 7.51 -1.45 -3.65
CA VAL A 12 6.53 -1.00 -4.66
C VAL A 12 6.30 -2.08 -5.73
N VAL A 13 7.35 -2.73 -6.21
CA VAL A 13 7.24 -3.82 -7.20
C VAL A 13 6.45 -4.99 -6.62
N VAL A 14 6.75 -5.40 -5.38
CA VAL A 14 6.04 -6.51 -4.71
C VAL A 14 4.57 -6.16 -4.50
N PHE A 15 4.25 -4.94 -4.04
CA PHE A 15 2.87 -4.52 -3.82
C PHE A 15 2.08 -4.38 -5.11
N ALA A 16 2.71 -3.89 -6.19
CA ALA A 16 2.12 -3.89 -7.52
C ALA A 16 1.85 -5.31 -8.03
N ALA A 17 2.75 -6.26 -7.78
CA ALA A 17 2.53 -7.67 -8.11
C ALA A 17 1.33 -8.27 -7.36
N VAL A 18 1.15 -7.96 -6.07
CA VAL A 18 -0.02 -8.38 -5.29
C VAL A 18 -1.32 -7.81 -5.89
N LEU A 19 -1.32 -6.51 -6.22
CA LEU A 19 -2.46 -5.88 -6.87
C LEU A 19 -2.78 -6.56 -8.22
N LEU A 20 -1.78 -6.73 -9.07
CA LEU A 20 -1.94 -7.38 -10.38
C LEU A 20 -2.44 -8.81 -10.26
N TYR A 21 -1.90 -9.59 -9.32
CA TYR A 21 -2.36 -10.94 -9.05
C TYR A 21 -3.85 -10.94 -8.64
N GLY A 22 -4.25 -10.04 -7.75
CA GLY A 22 -5.65 -9.89 -7.34
C GLY A 22 -6.58 -9.54 -8.51
N VAL A 23 -6.16 -8.61 -9.37
CA VAL A 23 -6.93 -8.21 -10.56
C VAL A 23 -7.04 -9.35 -11.58
N LEU A 24 -5.92 -9.96 -11.96
CA LEU A 24 -5.87 -10.99 -12.99
C LEU A 24 -6.53 -12.31 -12.52
N GLY A 25 -6.38 -12.65 -11.24
CA GLY A 25 -7.00 -13.82 -10.62
C GLY A 25 -8.47 -13.62 -10.23
N ARG A 26 -9.05 -12.43 -10.47
CA ARG A 26 -10.41 -12.07 -10.02
C ARG A 26 -10.61 -12.28 -8.50
N HIS A 27 -9.59 -11.94 -7.72
CA HIS A 27 -9.61 -11.94 -6.26
C HIS A 27 -9.70 -10.50 -5.74
N PRO A 28 -10.91 -9.92 -5.64
CA PRO A 28 -11.09 -8.50 -5.35
C PRO A 28 -10.48 -8.08 -4.00
N SER A 29 -10.56 -8.91 -2.96
CA SER A 29 -9.94 -8.62 -1.67
C SER A 29 -8.41 -8.54 -1.75
N ILE A 30 -7.77 -9.36 -2.60
CA ILE A 30 -6.32 -9.32 -2.80
C ILE A 30 -5.92 -8.09 -3.61
N ALA A 31 -6.73 -7.70 -4.60
CA ALA A 31 -6.51 -6.46 -5.33
C ALA A 31 -6.57 -5.25 -4.40
N VAL A 32 -7.57 -5.19 -3.52
CA VAL A 32 -7.71 -4.14 -2.50
C VAL A 32 -6.50 -4.13 -1.55
N LEU A 33 -6.01 -5.29 -1.10
CA LEU A 33 -4.82 -5.40 -0.26
C LEU A 33 -3.58 -4.80 -0.95
N GLY A 34 -3.31 -5.18 -2.20
CA GLY A 34 -2.20 -4.64 -2.99
C GLY A 34 -2.30 -3.12 -3.18
N GLY A 35 -3.51 -2.62 -3.48
CA GLY A 35 -3.79 -1.19 -3.57
C GLY A 35 -3.53 -0.44 -2.25
N GLY A 36 -3.96 -1.02 -1.12
CA GLY A 36 -3.71 -0.45 0.21
C GLY A 36 -2.24 -0.34 0.57
N PHE A 37 -1.43 -1.36 0.24
CA PHE A 37 0.02 -1.27 0.43
C PHE A 37 0.66 -0.16 -0.42
N LEU A 38 0.25 -0.03 -1.69
CA LEU A 38 0.72 1.04 -2.58
C LEU A 38 0.31 2.42 -2.07
N ILE A 39 -0.91 2.58 -1.54
CA ILE A 39 -1.36 3.81 -0.89
C ILE A 39 -0.46 4.13 0.32
N GLY A 40 -0.18 3.14 1.16
CA GLY A 40 0.72 3.35 2.31
C GLY A 40 2.11 3.82 1.90
N LYS A 41 2.67 3.25 0.82
CA LYS A 41 3.93 3.71 0.22
C LYS A 41 3.83 5.12 -0.36
N ALA A 42 2.75 5.43 -1.06
CA ALA A 42 2.54 6.76 -1.62
C ALA A 42 2.50 7.82 -0.52
N VAL A 43 1.73 7.59 0.55
CA VAL A 43 1.64 8.50 1.71
C VAL A 43 3.01 8.70 2.36
N LEU A 44 3.77 7.63 2.62
CA LEU A 44 5.10 7.75 3.23
C LEU A 44 6.05 8.64 2.39
N ASN A 45 5.92 8.59 1.06
CA ASN A 45 6.74 9.37 0.14
C ASN A 45 6.24 10.81 0.01
N ILE A 46 4.92 11.03 0.05
CA ILE A 46 4.32 12.37 0.10
C ILE A 46 4.79 13.11 1.36
N LEU A 47 4.89 12.43 2.49
CA LEU A 47 5.35 13.01 3.76
C LEU A 47 6.87 13.18 3.83
N ALA A 48 7.64 12.74 2.83
CA ALA A 48 9.10 12.84 2.86
C ALA A 48 9.64 14.29 2.96
N PRO A 49 9.08 15.29 2.25
CA PRO A 49 9.52 16.69 2.36
C PRO A 49 9.20 17.33 3.71
N GLU A 50 8.20 16.82 4.44
CA GLU A 50 7.87 17.30 5.80
C GLU A 50 8.90 16.84 6.85
N GLY A 51 9.82 15.96 6.47
CA GLY A 51 10.85 15.42 7.35
C GLY A 51 10.32 14.40 8.36
N GLY A 52 11.05 14.24 9.46
CA GLY A 52 10.77 13.24 10.49
C GLY A 52 11.29 11.83 10.16
N SER A 53 11.16 10.94 11.14
CA SER A 53 11.67 9.57 11.01
C SER A 53 10.89 8.78 9.94
N VAL A 54 11.58 7.82 9.31
CA VAL A 54 10.94 6.84 8.42
C VAL A 54 9.80 6.13 9.15
N THR A 55 10.03 5.72 10.40
CA THR A 55 9.03 5.04 11.24
C THR A 55 7.73 5.84 11.37
N ARG A 56 7.81 7.14 11.66
CA ARG A 56 6.62 8.00 11.78
C ARG A 56 5.82 8.01 10.47
N ARG A 57 6.50 8.23 9.35
CA ARG A 57 5.87 8.29 8.02
C ARG A 57 5.29 6.93 7.62
N SER A 58 5.98 5.84 7.95
CA SER A 58 5.49 4.48 7.75
C SER A 58 4.24 4.18 8.56
N ILE A 59 4.19 4.59 9.84
CA ILE A 59 2.99 4.42 10.68
C ILE A 59 1.81 5.15 10.06
N ILE A 60 1.98 6.42 9.66
CA ILE A 60 0.90 7.20 9.05
C ILE A 60 0.47 6.57 7.72
N GLY A 61 1.43 6.23 6.86
CA GLY A 61 1.15 5.63 5.57
C GLY A 61 0.40 4.30 5.68
N TYR A 62 0.90 3.35 6.48
CA TYR A 62 0.27 2.05 6.63
C TYR A 62 -1.02 2.11 7.47
N THR A 63 -1.21 3.10 8.34
CA THR A 63 -2.52 3.35 8.96
C THR A 63 -3.55 3.74 7.91
N LEU A 64 -3.24 4.73 7.05
CA LEU A 64 -4.16 5.14 5.98
C LEU A 64 -4.40 4.04 4.95
N GLY A 65 -3.34 3.31 4.57
CA GLY A 65 -3.45 2.13 3.72
C GLY A 65 -4.33 1.03 4.35
N GLY A 66 -4.17 0.78 5.65
CA GLY A 66 -4.99 -0.18 6.40
C GLY A 66 -6.45 0.21 6.46
N ILE A 67 -6.75 1.49 6.69
CA ILE A 67 -8.13 2.03 6.64
C ILE A 67 -8.74 1.80 5.26
N PHE A 68 -8.00 2.07 4.18
CA PHE A 68 -8.44 1.79 2.82
C PHE A 68 -8.75 0.30 2.61
N VAL A 69 -7.86 -0.60 3.07
CA VAL A 69 -8.08 -2.05 2.96
C VAL A 69 -9.32 -2.49 3.73
N LEU A 70 -9.51 -2.02 4.96
CA LEU A 70 -10.66 -2.36 5.79
C LEU A 70 -11.97 -1.99 5.09
N PHE A 71 -12.10 -0.75 4.63
CA PHE A 71 -13.29 -0.31 3.91
C PHE A 71 -13.45 -1.01 2.56
N GLY A 72 -12.36 -1.21 1.81
CA GLY A 72 -12.41 -1.89 0.53
C GLY A 72 -12.81 -3.37 0.66
N VAL A 73 -12.29 -4.09 1.65
CA VAL A 73 -12.66 -5.49 1.90
C VAL A 73 -14.09 -5.60 2.41
N ALA A 74 -14.55 -4.69 3.26
CA ALA A 74 -15.94 -4.62 3.67
C ALA A 74 -16.86 -4.37 2.46
N ALA A 75 -16.50 -3.42 1.58
CA ALA A 75 -17.25 -3.16 0.36
C ALA A 75 -17.29 -4.37 -0.58
N VAL A 76 -16.17 -5.09 -0.74
CA VAL A 76 -16.14 -6.35 -1.51
C VAL A 76 -17.16 -7.34 -0.94
N HIS A 77 -17.14 -7.62 0.37
CA HIS A 77 -18.09 -8.57 0.98
C HIS A 77 -19.56 -8.17 0.87
N LEU A 78 -19.86 -6.87 0.81
CA LEU A 78 -21.22 -6.37 0.74
C LEU A 78 -21.75 -6.24 -0.70
N LEU A 79 -20.87 -6.20 -1.70
CA LEU A 79 -21.20 -5.93 -3.10
C LEU A 79 -20.98 -7.12 -4.04
N THR A 80 -20.32 -8.19 -3.58
CA THR A 80 -20.12 -9.45 -4.31
C THR A 80 -20.79 -10.60 -3.59
#